data_AF-A0A963JPC9-F1
#
_entry.id   AF-A0A963JPC9-F1
#
_cell.length_a   1.000
_cell.length_b   1.000
_cell.length_c   1.000
_cell.angle_alpha   90.00
_cell.angle_beta   90.00
_cell.angle_gamma   90.00
#
_symmetry.space_group_name_H-M   'P 1'
#
loop_
_entity.id
_entity.type
_entity.pdbx_description
1 polymer ?
#
loop_
_entity_poly.entity_id
_entity_poly.type
_entity_poly.pdbx_seq_one_letter_code
_entity_poly.pdbx_strand_id
1 'polypeptide(L)'
;MDTRYLPILRRAGAVLLAAGLIDLAALAYSLAQGQAYASGFNLFAVVAGVFMLRGSLQAALVARWFAVWLLAALLATVFVLPFMQPFSLTFAQLRLGMGPEPVAMGLAALVVALLAWLAWQLGREPVRAARAARNLKPWSMTPPALLGVALVVGLGMAVAVLRGGEAAAHARLLAQQQVTPDYRLHVRSVSKTRSGQGTRITATVTAWTDSDIKTVPVQWQEP
;
A
#
# COMPACT_ATOMS: atom_id res chain seq x y z
N MET A 1 -31.42 -20.77 -16.92
CA MET A 1 -30.20 -20.02 -16.55
C MET A 1 -30.32 -19.59 -15.10
N ASP A 2 -29.41 -20.01 -14.23
CA ASP A 2 -29.42 -19.60 -12.81
C ASP A 2 -29.21 -18.10 -12.68
N THR A 3 -30.23 -17.33 -12.29
CA THR A 3 -30.16 -15.87 -12.08
C THR A 3 -29.71 -15.50 -10.67
N ARG A 4 -29.49 -16.48 -9.79
CA ARG A 4 -29.12 -16.31 -8.37
C ARG A 4 -27.81 -15.55 -8.15
N TYR A 5 -26.94 -15.46 -9.17
CA TYR A 5 -25.69 -14.68 -9.10
C TYR A 5 -25.87 -13.18 -9.37
N LEU A 6 -26.91 -12.76 -10.10
CA LEU A 6 -27.16 -11.36 -10.45
C LEU A 6 -27.30 -10.44 -9.22
N PRO A 7 -28.06 -10.80 -8.16
CA PRO A 7 -28.13 -9.94 -6.98
C PRO A 7 -26.78 -9.80 -6.26
N ILE A 8 -25.96 -10.86 -6.27
CA ILE A 8 -24.61 -10.84 -5.69
C ILE A 8 -23.72 -9.88 -6.47
N LEU A 9 -23.70 -9.99 -7.81
CA LEU A 9 -22.92 -9.12 -8.67
C LEU A 9 -23.38 -7.66 -8.59
N ARG A 10 -24.70 -7.41 -8.56
CA ARG A 10 -25.22 -6.05 -8.43
C ARG A 10 -24.88 -5.42 -7.09
N ARG A 11 -24.96 -6.17 -6.00
CA ARG A 11 -24.57 -5.68 -4.67
C ARG A 11 -23.07 -5.38 -4.60
N ALA A 12 -22.22 -6.30 -5.07
CA ALA A 12 -20.79 -6.09 -5.12
C ALA A 12 -20.41 -4.91 -6.02
N GLY A 13 -21.04 -4.81 -7.20
CA GLY A 13 -20.83 -3.71 -8.14
C GLY A 13 -21.28 -2.36 -7.61
N ALA A 14 -22.42 -2.29 -6.94
CA ALA A 14 -22.92 -1.07 -6.31
C ALA A 14 -21.99 -0.57 -5.20
N VAL A 15 -21.52 -1.48 -4.33
CA VAL A 15 -20.57 -1.12 -3.27
C VAL A 15 -19.25 -0.63 -3.85
N LEU A 16 -18.72 -1.32 -4.87
CA LEU A 16 -17.46 -0.94 -5.51
C LEU A 16 -17.58 0.40 -6.25
N LEU A 17 -18.72 0.64 -6.91
CA LEU A 17 -19.01 1.90 -7.59
C LEU A 17 -19.14 3.05 -6.58
N ALA A 18 -19.86 2.85 -5.48
CA ALA A 18 -19.99 3.85 -4.43
C ALA A 18 -18.63 4.20 -3.82
N ALA A 19 -17.82 3.18 -3.47
CA ALA A 19 -16.47 3.39 -2.95
C ALA A 19 -15.59 4.16 -3.94
N GLY A 20 -15.61 3.79 -5.23
CA GLY A 20 -14.85 4.47 -6.27
C GLY A 20 -15.29 5.91 -6.51
N LEU A 21 -16.58 6.21 -6.44
CA LEU A 21 -17.11 7.58 -6.57
C LEU A 21 -16.75 8.46 -5.37
N ILE A 22 -16.82 7.91 -4.16
CA ILE A 22 -16.40 8.62 -2.94
C ILE A 22 -14.91 8.97 -3.01
N ASP A 23 -14.08 8.01 -3.42
CA ASP A 23 -12.64 8.24 -3.57
C ASP A 23 -12.33 9.24 -4.71
N LEU A 24 -13.08 9.20 -5.83
CA LEU A 24 -12.98 10.24 -6.87
C LEU A 24 -13.35 11.63 -6.35
N ALA A 25 -14.38 11.74 -5.51
CA ALA A 25 -14.75 13.02 -4.91
C ALA A 25 -13.68 13.53 -3.96
N ALA A 26 -13.09 12.65 -3.15
CA ALA A 26 -11.95 12.97 -2.29
C ALA A 26 -10.72 13.42 -3.11
N LEU A 27 -10.40 12.72 -4.20
CA LEU A 27 -9.36 13.11 -5.15
C LEU A 27 -9.64 14.50 -5.73
N ALA A 28 -10.85 14.77 -6.23
CA ALA A 28 -11.20 16.06 -6.79
C ALA A 28 -11.08 17.20 -5.76
N TYR A 29 -11.52 16.95 -4.52
CA TYR A 29 -11.40 17.91 -3.42
C TYR A 29 -9.94 18.18 -3.04
N SER A 30 -9.12 17.15 -2.97
CA SER A 30 -7.69 17.28 -2.65
C SER A 30 -6.91 18.04 -3.73
N LEU A 31 -7.22 17.79 -5.01
CA LEU A 31 -6.66 18.54 -6.14
C LEU A 31 -7.07 20.01 -6.08
N ALA A 32 -8.32 20.31 -5.71
CA ALA A 32 -8.80 21.67 -5.54
C ALA A 32 -8.06 22.43 -4.42
N GLN A 33 -7.53 21.71 -3.42
CA GLN A 33 -6.72 22.28 -2.34
C GLN A 33 -5.20 22.25 -2.61
N GLY A 34 -4.76 21.80 -3.78
CA GLY A 34 -3.34 21.66 -4.09
C GLY A 34 -2.61 20.62 -3.25
N GLN A 35 -3.35 19.69 -2.62
CA GLN A 35 -2.78 18.61 -1.82
C GLN A 35 -2.40 17.43 -2.72
N ALA A 36 -1.25 16.80 -2.44
CA ALA A 36 -0.85 15.59 -3.12
C ALA A 36 -1.70 14.41 -2.64
N TYR A 37 -2.66 13.97 -3.46
CA TYR A 37 -3.49 12.80 -3.17
C TYR A 37 -3.04 11.60 -4.00
N ALA A 38 -2.50 10.60 -3.31
CA ALA A 38 -2.07 9.36 -3.91
C ALA A 38 -3.22 8.34 -3.87
N SER A 39 -4.16 8.41 -4.81
CA SER A 39 -5.10 7.31 -5.08
C SER A 39 -5.11 6.94 -6.55
N GLY A 40 -4.71 5.70 -6.86
CA GLY A 40 -4.67 5.15 -8.22
C GLY A 40 -5.79 4.16 -8.55
N PHE A 41 -6.63 3.80 -7.58
CA PHE A 41 -7.56 2.66 -7.71
C PHE A 41 -9.01 3.07 -8.02
N ASN A 42 -9.27 4.37 -8.12
CA ASN A 42 -10.62 4.95 -8.18
C ASN A 42 -11.33 4.60 -9.49
N LEU A 43 -10.62 4.75 -10.61
CA LEU A 43 -11.17 4.45 -11.92
C LEU A 43 -11.43 2.95 -12.09
N PHE A 44 -10.55 2.11 -11.54
CA PHE A 44 -10.75 0.65 -11.57
C PHE A 44 -12.02 0.25 -10.81
N ALA A 45 -12.23 0.79 -9.62
CA ALA A 45 -13.42 0.53 -8.81
C ALA A 45 -14.72 0.92 -9.54
N VAL A 46 -14.74 2.11 -10.15
CA VAL A 46 -15.91 2.58 -10.92
C VAL A 46 -16.18 1.68 -12.13
N VAL A 47 -15.15 1.40 -12.96
CA VAL A 47 -15.31 0.59 -14.17
C VAL A 47 -15.75 -0.83 -13.83
N ALA A 48 -15.08 -1.49 -12.89
CA ALA A 48 -15.45 -2.83 -12.44
C ALA A 48 -16.86 -2.85 -11.84
N GLY A 49 -17.24 -1.81 -11.09
CA GLY A 49 -18.57 -1.64 -10.52
C GLY A 49 -19.66 -1.59 -11.60
N VAL A 50 -19.49 -0.78 -12.64
CA VAL A 50 -20.43 -0.68 -13.77
C VAL A 50 -20.56 -2.03 -14.49
N PHE A 51 -19.45 -2.70 -14.79
CA PHE A 51 -19.51 -4.00 -15.48
C PHE A 51 -20.16 -5.10 -14.63
N MET A 52 -19.98 -5.08 -13.31
CA MET A 52 -20.66 -5.98 -12.39
C MET A 52 -22.17 -5.72 -12.32
N LEU A 53 -22.60 -4.45 -12.31
CA LEU A 53 -24.02 -4.08 -12.35
C LEU A 53 -24.70 -4.61 -13.63
N ARG A 54 -23.96 -4.64 -14.74
CA ARG A 54 -24.37 -5.26 -16.01
C ARG A 54 -24.36 -6.80 -16.00
N GLY A 55 -23.98 -7.43 -14.90
CA GLY A 55 -23.96 -8.90 -14.75
C GLY A 55 -22.76 -9.58 -15.41
N SER A 56 -21.68 -8.85 -15.68
CA SER A 56 -20.46 -9.43 -16.28
C SER A 56 -19.74 -10.35 -15.31
N LEU A 57 -19.75 -11.65 -15.61
CA LEU A 57 -19.02 -12.67 -14.86
C LEU A 57 -17.49 -12.56 -15.03
N GLN A 58 -17.02 -11.96 -16.14
CA GLN A 58 -15.59 -11.69 -16.36
C GLN A 58 -15.12 -10.54 -15.48
N ALA A 59 -15.90 -9.46 -15.37
CA ALA A 59 -15.57 -8.37 -14.46
C ALA A 59 -15.57 -8.84 -12.99
N ALA A 60 -16.51 -9.72 -12.62
CA ALA A 60 -16.53 -10.37 -11.31
C ALA A 60 -15.26 -11.18 -11.04
N LEU A 61 -14.73 -11.88 -12.04
CA LEU A 61 -13.49 -12.63 -11.92
C LEU A 61 -12.28 -11.71 -11.72
N VAL A 62 -12.12 -10.71 -12.59
CA VAL A 62 -11.00 -9.76 -12.55
C VAL A 62 -11.01 -8.99 -11.24
N ALA A 63 -12.17 -8.51 -10.80
CA ALA A 63 -12.31 -7.82 -9.52
C ALA A 63 -11.97 -8.72 -8.33
N ARG A 64 -12.39 -10.00 -8.35
CA ARG A 64 -12.00 -10.95 -7.30
C ARG A 64 -10.50 -11.21 -7.30
N TRP A 65 -9.91 -11.40 -8.48
CA TRP A 65 -8.47 -11.62 -8.64
C TRP A 65 -7.67 -10.43 -8.10
N PHE A 66 -8.09 -9.22 -8.47
CA PHE A 66 -7.49 -7.98 -8.01
C PHE A 66 -7.67 -7.77 -6.50
N ALA A 67 -8.85 -8.07 -5.96
CA ALA A 67 -9.11 -7.97 -4.52
C ALA A 67 -8.22 -8.91 -3.70
N VAL A 68 -8.02 -10.14 -4.17
CA VAL A 68 -7.12 -11.11 -3.51
C VAL A 68 -5.66 -10.66 -3.61
N TRP A 69 -5.22 -10.18 -4.78
CA TRP A 69 -3.87 -9.64 -4.96
C TRP A 69 -3.60 -8.46 -4.02
N LEU A 70 -4.51 -7.49 -3.97
CA LEU A 70 -4.37 -6.30 -3.13
C LEU A 70 -4.45 -6.64 -1.64
N LEU A 71 -5.35 -7.55 -1.24
CA LEU A 71 -5.44 -8.03 0.14
C LEU A 71 -4.14 -8.71 0.58
N ALA A 72 -3.58 -9.59 -0.27
CA ALA A 72 -2.32 -10.27 0.02
C ALA A 72 -1.16 -9.28 0.12
N ALA A 73 -1.10 -8.27 -0.76
CA ALA A 73 -0.11 -7.21 -0.69
C ALA A 73 -0.25 -6.41 0.63
N LEU A 74 -1.44 -5.95 0.99
CA LEU A 74 -1.67 -5.19 2.22
C LEU A 74 -1.25 -5.97 3.47
N LEU A 75 -1.64 -7.24 3.56
CA LEU A 75 -1.26 -8.10 4.68
C LEU A 75 0.25 -8.34 4.73
N ALA A 76 0.89 -8.57 3.59
CA ALA A 76 2.34 -8.69 3.51
C ALA A 76 3.03 -7.39 3.93
N THR A 77 2.48 -6.21 3.60
CA THR A 77 3.04 -4.92 4.00
C THR A 77 3.03 -4.76 5.50
N VAL A 78 1.92 -5.08 6.17
CA VAL A 78 1.84 -5.08 7.65
C VAL A 78 2.91 -5.97 8.26
N PHE A 79 3.23 -7.11 7.62
CA PHE A 79 4.28 -8.00 8.08
C PHE A 79 5.69 -7.50 7.80
N VAL A 80 5.95 -6.88 6.64
CA VAL A 80 7.29 -6.41 6.23
C VAL A 80 7.69 -5.09 6.89
N LEU A 81 6.73 -4.19 7.17
CA LEU A 81 6.96 -2.90 7.82
C LEU A 81 7.80 -2.97 9.11
N PRO A 82 7.53 -3.85 10.09
CA PRO A 82 8.35 -3.93 11.30
C PRO A 82 9.80 -4.36 11.04
N PHE A 83 10.10 -5.05 9.94
CA PHE A 83 11.47 -5.38 9.57
C PHE A 83 12.21 -4.22 8.88
N MET A 84 11.48 -3.22 8.39
CA MET A 84 12.06 -2.05 7.71
C MET A 84 12.56 -0.97 8.68
N GLN A 85 12.16 -1.02 9.95
CA GLN A 85 12.55 -0.07 10.99
C GLN A 85 13.08 -0.81 12.22
N PRO A 86 14.03 -0.24 12.98
CA PRO A 86 14.47 -0.86 14.21
C PRO A 86 13.32 -0.85 15.22
N PHE A 87 13.05 -1.99 15.86
CA PHE A 87 11.97 -2.15 16.85
C PHE A 87 12.00 -1.08 17.95
N SER A 88 13.18 -0.60 18.33
CA SER A 88 13.35 0.49 19.30
C SER A 88 12.78 1.83 18.83
N LEU A 89 12.84 2.14 17.53
CA LEU A 89 12.26 3.35 16.97
C LEU A 89 10.73 3.23 16.88
N THR A 90 10.21 2.05 16.53
CA THR A 90 8.76 1.80 16.56
C THR A 90 8.20 1.92 17.99
N PHE A 91 8.93 1.39 18.97
CA PHE A 91 8.54 1.51 20.37
C PHE A 91 8.62 2.96 20.88
N ALA A 92 9.67 3.70 20.51
CA ALA A 92 9.79 5.12 20.83
C ALA A 92 8.63 5.93 20.20
N GLN A 93 8.27 5.66 18.95
CA GLN A 93 7.12 6.31 18.28
C GLN A 93 5.80 6.03 18.99
N LEU A 94 5.56 4.77 19.38
CA LEU A 94 4.35 4.39 20.12
C LEU A 94 4.30 5.05 21.50
N ARG A 95 5.44 5.11 22.21
CA ARG A 95 5.54 5.75 23.53
C ARG A 95 5.29 7.26 23.46
N LEU A 96 5.75 7.90 22.39
CA LEU A 96 5.61 9.35 22.16
C LEU A 96 4.28 9.72 21.48
N GLY A 97 3.35 8.77 21.29
CA GLY A 97 2.07 9.03 20.63
C GLY A 97 2.19 9.33 19.13
N MET A 98 3.37 9.16 18.53
CA MET A 98 3.65 9.31 17.09
C MET A 98 3.31 8.03 16.30
N GLY A 99 2.35 7.25 16.82
CA GLY A 99 1.83 6.08 16.13
C GLY A 99 1.04 6.46 14.88
N PRO A 100 0.67 5.47 14.04
CA PRO A 100 -0.21 5.72 12.91
C PRO A 100 -1.51 6.38 13.38
N GLU A 101 -1.95 7.41 12.65
CA GLU A 101 -3.16 8.16 12.97
C GLU A 101 -4.37 7.21 13.09
N PRO A 102 -5.20 7.33 14.13
CA PRO A 102 -6.35 6.43 14.33
C PRO A 102 -7.29 6.39 13.13
N VAL A 103 -7.48 7.54 12.45
CA VAL A 103 -8.29 7.66 11.23
C VAL A 103 -7.70 6.84 10.09
N ALA A 104 -6.39 6.95 9.87
CA ALA A 104 -5.68 6.18 8.85
C ALA A 104 -5.75 4.66 9.13
N MET A 105 -5.61 4.25 10.39
CA MET A 105 -5.78 2.85 10.78
C MET A 105 -7.20 2.34 10.54
N GLY A 106 -8.21 3.14 10.91
CA GLY A 106 -9.61 2.81 10.67
C GLY A 106 -9.93 2.65 9.19
N LEU A 107 -9.40 3.56 8.35
CA LEU A 107 -9.55 3.48 6.90
C LEU A 107 -8.85 2.25 6.32
N ALA A 108 -7.63 1.95 6.76
CA ALA A 108 -6.91 0.75 6.33
C ALA A 108 -7.66 -0.54 6.69
N ALA A 109 -8.20 -0.63 7.91
CA ALA A 109 -9.00 -1.77 8.35
C ALA A 109 -10.29 -1.91 7.52
N LEU A 110 -10.96 -0.79 7.22
CA LEU A 110 -12.15 -0.76 6.36
C LEU A 110 -11.82 -1.27 4.95
N VAL A 111 -10.70 -0.86 4.36
CA VAL A 111 -10.26 -1.32 3.04
C VAL A 111 -9.98 -2.83 3.06
N VAL A 112 -9.26 -3.33 4.06
CA VAL A 112 -9.00 -4.77 4.22
C VAL A 112 -10.31 -5.55 4.34
N ALA A 113 -11.24 -5.08 5.18
CA ALA A 113 -12.54 -5.71 5.35
C ALA A 113 -13.36 -5.72 4.04
N LEU A 114 -13.35 -4.61 3.30
CA LEU A 114 -14.04 -4.50 2.02
C LEU A 114 -13.47 -5.46 0.97
N LEU A 115 -12.14 -5.56 0.87
CA LEU A 115 -11.48 -6.48 -0.07
C LEU A 115 -11.75 -7.94 0.28
N ALA A 116 -11.67 -8.31 1.57
CA ALA A 116 -12.00 -9.65 2.04
C ALA A 116 -13.46 -10.00 1.75
N TRP A 117 -14.39 -9.07 2.04
CA TRP A 117 -15.80 -9.23 1.76
C TRP A 117 -16.07 -9.40 0.26
N LEU A 118 -15.41 -8.59 -0.59
CA LEU A 118 -15.54 -8.67 -2.05
C LEU A 118 -15.02 -10.00 -2.58
N ALA A 119 -13.84 -10.43 -2.13
CA ALA A 119 -13.24 -11.71 -2.51
C ALA A 119 -14.13 -12.90 -2.10
N TRP A 120 -14.78 -12.81 -0.94
CA TRP A 120 -15.72 -13.80 -0.45
C TRP A 120 -17.03 -13.81 -1.24
N GLN A 121 -17.67 -12.65 -1.48
CA GLN A 121 -18.93 -12.53 -2.22
C GLN A 121 -18.80 -13.08 -3.64
N LEU A 122 -17.73 -12.70 -4.35
CA LEU A 122 -17.47 -13.16 -5.72
C LEU A 122 -16.98 -14.61 -5.77
N GLY A 123 -16.66 -15.19 -4.61
CA GLY A 123 -16.31 -16.60 -4.45
C GLY A 123 -17.49 -17.52 -4.16
N ARG A 124 -18.69 -16.98 -3.94
CA ARG A 124 -19.88 -17.78 -3.60
C ARG A 124 -20.26 -18.76 -4.72
N GLU A 125 -20.83 -19.89 -4.30
CA GLU A 125 -21.25 -20.97 -5.18
C GLU A 125 -22.14 -20.53 -6.35
N PRO A 126 -23.13 -19.62 -6.20
CA PRO A 126 -23.95 -19.18 -7.33
C PRO A 126 -23.14 -18.49 -8.43
N VAL A 127 -22.09 -17.74 -8.07
CA VAL A 127 -21.20 -17.09 -9.06
C VAL A 127 -20.31 -18.13 -9.74
N ARG A 128 -19.83 -19.13 -8.99
CA ARG A 128 -19.02 -20.23 -9.54
C ARG A 128 -19.84 -21.13 -10.48
N ALA A 129 -21.06 -21.48 -10.09
CA ALA A 129 -21.99 -22.28 -10.89
C ALA A 129 -22.37 -21.54 -12.19
N ALA A 130 -22.67 -20.25 -12.13
CA ALA A 130 -22.96 -19.44 -13.31
C ALA A 130 -21.77 -19.34 -14.29
N ARG A 131 -20.53 -19.35 -13.78
CA ARG A 131 -19.33 -19.40 -14.61
C ARG A 131 -19.10 -20.77 -15.23
N ALA A 132 -19.29 -21.85 -14.47
CA ALA A 132 -19.22 -23.22 -14.97
C ALA A 132 -20.26 -23.47 -16.07
N ALA A 133 -21.49 -22.98 -15.89
CA ALA A 133 -22.55 -23.05 -16.90
C ALA A 133 -22.23 -22.30 -18.20
N ARG A 134 -21.27 -21.37 -18.18
CA ARG A 134 -20.76 -20.65 -19.36
C ARG A 134 -19.42 -21.19 -19.87
N ASN A 135 -18.99 -22.37 -19.42
CA ASN A 135 -17.71 -22.99 -19.74
C ASN A 135 -16.50 -22.07 -19.48
N LEU A 136 -16.62 -21.14 -18.53
CA LEU A 136 -15.52 -20.25 -18.17
C LEU A 136 -14.52 -20.99 -17.28
N LYS A 137 -13.25 -20.98 -17.69
CA LYS A 137 -12.16 -21.66 -16.98
C LYS A 137 -12.14 -21.28 -15.48
N PRO A 138 -12.09 -22.24 -14.55
CA PRO A 138 -11.90 -21.96 -13.14
C PRO A 138 -10.50 -21.35 -12.96
N TRP A 139 -10.43 -20.19 -12.31
CA TRP A 139 -9.15 -19.57 -11.97
C TRP A 139 -8.85 -19.85 -10.51
N SER A 140 -7.64 -20.31 -10.23
CA SER A 140 -7.12 -20.39 -8.87
C SER A 140 -6.85 -18.98 -8.33
N MET A 141 -7.05 -18.79 -7.03
CA MET A 141 -6.77 -17.53 -6.34
C MET A 141 -5.36 -17.52 -5.70
N THR A 142 -4.60 -18.60 -5.87
CA THR A 142 -3.20 -18.71 -5.43
C THR A 142 -2.26 -17.79 -6.21
N PRO A 143 -2.33 -17.72 -7.56
CA PRO A 143 -1.46 -16.81 -8.33
C PRO A 143 -1.57 -15.34 -7.93
N PRO A 144 -2.76 -14.71 -7.79
CA PRO A 144 -2.84 -13.32 -7.36
C PRO A 144 -2.29 -13.12 -5.95
N ALA A 145 -2.54 -14.05 -5.03
CA ALA A 145 -2.01 -13.96 -3.68
C ALA A 145 -0.48 -14.00 -3.67
N LEU A 146 0.12 -14.95 -4.40
CA LEU A 146 1.58 -15.06 -4.53
C LEU A 146 2.19 -13.81 -5.19
N LEU A 147 1.58 -13.27 -6.23
CA LEU A 147 2.04 -12.04 -6.87
C LEU A 147 1.98 -10.84 -5.91
N GLY A 148 0.96 -10.75 -5.06
CA GLY A 148 0.84 -9.69 -4.06
C GLY A 148 1.96 -9.78 -3.01
N VAL A 149 2.20 -10.98 -2.48
CA VAL A 149 3.27 -11.23 -1.50
C VAL A 149 4.64 -10.98 -2.13
N ALA A 150 4.90 -11.55 -3.31
CA ALA A 150 6.18 -11.41 -4.01
C ALA A 150 6.51 -9.95 -4.33
N LEU A 151 5.51 -9.15 -4.72
CA LEU A 151 5.68 -7.72 -4.96
C LEU A 151 6.16 -7.01 -3.69
N VAL A 152 5.51 -7.25 -2.55
CA VAL A 152 5.83 -6.56 -1.29
C VAL A 152 7.18 -7.01 -0.73
N VAL A 153 7.47 -8.30 -0.77
CA VAL A 153 8.77 -8.84 -0.34
C VAL A 153 9.89 -8.29 -1.25
N GLY A 154 9.69 -8.30 -2.56
CA GLY A 154 10.66 -7.76 -3.51
C GLY A 154 10.92 -6.26 -3.31
N LEU A 155 9.86 -5.47 -3.11
CA LEU A 155 9.98 -4.04 -2.84
C LEU A 155 10.65 -3.77 -1.49
N GLY A 156 10.29 -4.52 -0.44
CA GLY A 156 10.93 -4.44 0.86
C GLY A 156 12.42 -4.77 0.80
N MET A 157 12.79 -5.82 0.06
CA MET A 157 14.19 -6.18 -0.18
C MET A 157 14.94 -5.08 -0.95
N ALA A 158 14.34 -4.53 -2.01
CA ALA A 158 14.93 -3.43 -2.77
C ALA A 158 15.20 -2.21 -1.88
N VAL A 159 14.23 -1.83 -1.04
CA VAL A 159 14.40 -0.73 -0.08
C VAL A 159 15.48 -1.05 0.96
N ALA A 160 15.55 -2.29 1.46
CA ALA A 160 16.57 -2.70 2.42
C ALA A 160 17.99 -2.63 1.82
N VAL A 161 18.17 -3.08 0.57
CA VAL A 161 19.43 -2.99 -0.16
C VAL A 161 19.83 -1.52 -0.37
N LEU A 162 18.88 -0.67 -0.81
CA LEU A 162 19.13 0.76 -0.99
C LEU A 162 19.53 1.46 0.32
N ARG A 163 18.96 1.05 1.45
CA ARG A 163 19.28 1.59 2.79
C ARG A 163 20.57 1.02 3.40
N GLY A 164 21.11 -0.08 2.88
CA GLY A 164 22.35 -0.69 3.32
C GLY A 164 23.60 -0.22 2.58
N GLY A 165 23.45 0.55 1.50
CA GLY A 165 24.59 0.99 0.67
C GLY A 165 25.48 2.05 1.34
N GLU A 166 26.66 2.27 0.77
CA GLU A 166 27.69 3.21 1.27
C GLU A 166 27.15 4.64 1.51
N ALA A 167 26.19 5.08 0.69
CA ALA A 167 25.53 6.37 0.87
C ALA A 167 24.74 6.47 2.19
N ALA A 168 24.16 5.37 2.68
CA ALA A 168 23.48 5.35 3.98
C ALA A 168 24.50 5.35 5.14
N ALA A 169 25.65 4.70 4.99
CA ALA A 169 26.74 4.79 5.95
C ALA A 169 27.29 6.22 6.04
N HIS A 170 27.48 6.89 4.90
CA HIS A 170 27.92 8.29 4.84
C HIS A 170 26.89 9.24 5.45
N ALA A 171 25.59 9.02 5.19
CA ALA A 171 24.51 9.79 5.83
C ALA A 171 24.49 9.64 7.36
N ARG A 172 24.78 8.44 7.89
CA ARG A 172 24.88 8.22 9.35
C ARG A 172 26.02 9.02 9.95
N LEU A 173 27.20 9.02 9.31
CA LEU A 173 28.36 9.76 9.77
C LEU A 173 28.10 11.28 9.81
N LEU A 174 27.48 11.83 8.77
CA LEU A 174 27.13 13.25 8.72
C LEU A 174 26.06 13.63 9.75
N ALA A 175 25.06 12.78 9.96
CA ALA A 175 24.05 13.01 11.00
C ALA A 175 24.63 12.90 12.42
N GLN A 176 25.62 12.03 12.64
CA GLN A 176 26.28 11.87 13.93
C GLN A 176 27.09 13.12 14.34
N GLN A 177 27.56 13.91 13.37
CA GLN A 177 28.22 15.19 13.64
C GLN A 177 27.24 16.30 14.08
N GLN A 178 25.95 16.15 13.79
CA GLN A 178 24.92 17.16 14.06
C GLN A 178 24.09 16.88 15.32
N VAL A 179 24.28 15.71 15.95
CA VAL A 179 23.46 15.26 17.08
C VAL A 179 24.36 14.82 18.23
N THR A 180 23.93 15.10 19.46
CA THR A 180 24.60 14.68 20.70
C THR A 180 24.75 13.13 20.75
N PRO A 181 25.84 12.58 21.31
CA PRO A 181 26.16 11.14 21.27
C PRO A 181 25.10 10.18 21.84
N ASP A 182 24.14 10.67 22.63
CA ASP A 182 23.07 9.84 23.23
C ASP A 182 21.98 9.41 22.24
N TYR A 183 21.95 9.94 21.02
CA TYR A 183 20.93 9.63 20.04
C TYR A 183 21.29 8.40 19.19
N ARG A 184 20.33 7.48 19.06
CA ARG A 184 20.39 6.39 18.07
C ARG A 184 19.96 6.91 16.70
N LEU A 185 20.64 6.48 15.64
CA LEU A 185 20.47 7.01 14.28
C LEU A 185 20.01 5.93 13.29
N HIS A 186 19.02 6.24 12.46
CA HIS A 186 18.50 5.35 11.42
C HIS A 186 18.18 6.16 10.18
N VAL A 187 18.75 5.75 9.05
CA VAL A 187 18.53 6.42 7.77
C VAL A 187 17.17 6.00 7.23
N ARG A 188 16.23 6.93 7.18
CA ARG A 188 14.84 6.70 6.74
C ARG A 188 14.73 6.70 5.21
N SER A 189 15.47 7.57 4.55
CA SER A 189 15.50 7.67 3.09
C SER A 189 16.84 8.20 2.61
N VAL A 190 17.27 7.71 1.45
CA VAL A 190 18.36 8.28 0.66
C VAL A 190 17.82 8.43 -0.75
N SER A 191 17.80 9.66 -1.27
CA SER A 191 17.50 9.95 -2.68
C SER A 191 18.79 10.41 -3.36
N LYS A 192 19.04 9.88 -4.56
CA LYS A 192 20.12 10.32 -5.43
C LYS A 192 19.49 11.01 -6.63
N THR A 193 19.79 12.29 -6.82
CA THR A 193 19.35 13.06 -7.98
C THR A 193 20.58 13.39 -8.81
N ARG A 194 20.64 12.84 -10.02
CA ARG A 194 21.72 13.13 -10.96
C ARG A 194 21.44 14.46 -11.65
N SER A 195 22.33 15.42 -11.48
CA SER A 195 22.32 16.73 -12.15
C SER A 195 23.50 16.80 -13.11
N GLY A 196 23.44 17.68 -14.12
CA GLY A 196 24.54 17.90 -15.07
C GLY A 196 25.85 18.42 -14.44
N GLN A 197 25.86 18.71 -13.14
CA GLN A 197 27.04 19.13 -12.36
C GLN A 197 27.50 18.09 -11.30
N GLY A 198 26.96 16.86 -11.30
CA GLY A 198 27.32 15.81 -10.35
C GLY A 198 26.10 15.08 -9.75
N THR A 199 26.35 14.13 -8.85
CA THR A 199 25.28 13.38 -8.17
C THR A 199 24.96 14.03 -6.82
N ARG A 200 23.81 14.71 -6.73
CA ARG A 200 23.33 15.26 -5.45
C ARG A 200 22.63 14.17 -4.66
N ILE A 201 23.10 13.89 -3.45
CA ILE A 201 22.49 12.91 -2.56
C ILE A 201 21.83 13.65 -1.41
N THR A 202 20.55 13.37 -1.19
CA THR A 202 19.78 13.87 -0.06
C THR A 202 19.35 12.68 0.79
N ALA A 203 19.69 12.71 2.07
CA ALA A 203 19.31 11.69 3.03
C ALA A 203 18.51 12.30 4.17
N THR A 204 17.61 11.51 4.74
CA THR A 204 16.87 11.88 5.93
C THR A 204 17.16 10.85 7.00
N VAL A 205 17.74 11.29 8.10
CA VAL A 205 18.10 10.43 9.23
C VAL A 205 17.15 10.72 10.38
N THR A 206 16.53 9.67 10.90
CA THR A 206 15.78 9.76 12.14
C THR A 206 16.75 9.51 13.29
N ALA A 207 16.92 10.51 14.15
CA ALA A 207 17.65 10.43 15.40
C ALA A 207 16.64 10.27 16.54
N TRP A 208 16.81 9.30 17.43
CA TRP A 208 15.91 9.12 18.57
C TRP A 208 16.61 8.75 19.86
N THR A 209 16.02 9.20 20.96
CA THR A 209 16.27 8.75 22.33
C THR A 209 14.99 8.13 22.88
N ASP A 210 14.98 7.72 24.16
CA ASP A 210 13.78 7.19 24.81
C ASP A 210 12.67 8.24 25.04
N SER A 211 12.98 9.53 24.84
CA SER A 211 12.11 10.68 25.14
C SER A 211 11.91 11.64 23.97
N ASP A 212 12.69 11.55 22.89
CA ASP A 212 12.61 12.48 21.76
C ASP A 212 12.94 11.80 20.41
N ILE A 213 12.27 12.24 19.35
CA ILE A 213 12.51 11.80 17.97
C ILE A 213 12.72 13.04 17.10
N LYS A 214 13.91 13.19 16.54
CA LYS A 214 14.27 14.26 15.61
C LYS A 214 14.52 13.73 14.21
N THR A 215 14.11 14.50 13.22
CA THR A 215 14.43 14.23 11.82
C THR A 215 15.55 15.16 11.40
N VAL A 216 16.70 14.60 11.04
CA VAL A 216 17.91 15.31 10.62
C VAL A 216 18.07 15.14 9.10
N PRO A 217 17.78 16.19 8.31
CA PRO A 217 18.07 16.17 6.88
C PRO A 217 19.57 16.37 6.64
N VAL A 218 20.16 15.55 5.78
CA VAL A 218 21.59 15.61 5.41
C VAL A 218 21.71 15.62 3.89
N GLN A 219 22.55 16.49 3.34
CA GLN A 219 22.83 16.53 1.90
C GLN A 219 24.34 16.58 1.65
N TRP A 220 24.79 15.92 0.58
CA TRP A 220 26.14 16.07 0.06
C TRP A 220 26.13 15.90 -1.47
N GLN A 221 27.23 16.29 -2.11
CA GLN A 221 27.44 16.12 -3.55
C GLN A 221 28.58 15.12 -3.75
N GLU A 222 28.32 14.09 -4.56
CA GLU A 222 29.35 13.20 -5.10
C GLU A 222 29.75 13.71 -6.50
N PRO A 223 31.05 13.81 -6.79
CA PRO A 223 31.55 14.23 -8.11
C PRO A 223 31.15 13.27 -9.23
#